data_AF-A0A1Q7WVX4-F1
#
_entry.id   AF-A0A1Q7WVX4-F1
#
_cell.length_a   1.000
_cell.length_b   1.000
_cell.length_c   1.000
_cell.angle_alpha   90.00
_cell.angle_beta   90.00
_cell.angle_gamma   90.00
#
_symmetry.space_group_name_H-M   'P 1'
#
loop_
_entity.id
_entity.type
_entity.pdbx_description
1 polymer ?
#
loop_
_entity_poly.entity_id
_entity_poly.type
_entity_poly.pdbx_seq_one_letter_code
_entity_poly.pdbx_strand_id
1 'polypeptide(L)'
;MNSVLRAIWRAILAVYNFFVGDVVILIGVSLTMVVLAMINFLGGLASLRGASGAILIVGVVATLLVTLGREVFRPENRLPA
;
A
#
# COMPACT_ATOMS: atom_id res chain seq x y z
N MET A 1 0.16 18.60 26.91
CA MET A 1 0.15 17.57 25.84
C MET A 1 1.37 16.67 26.01
N ASN A 2 1.16 15.43 26.43
CA ASN A 2 2.23 14.49 26.82
C ASN A 2 3.15 14.17 25.63
N SER A 3 4.45 14.02 25.90
CA SER A 3 5.48 13.71 24.88
C SER A 3 5.16 12.46 24.07
N VAL A 4 4.63 11.42 24.71
CA VAL A 4 4.16 10.18 24.08
C VAL A 4 3.02 10.44 23.09
N LEU A 5 2.04 11.26 23.47
CA LEU A 5 0.89 11.58 22.61
C LEU A 5 1.34 12.32 21.33
N ARG A 6 2.34 13.20 21.44
CA ARG A 6 2.92 13.89 20.27
C ARG A 6 3.68 12.93 19.35
N ALA A 7 4.40 11.96 19.91
CA ALA A 7 5.14 10.98 19.12
C ALA A 7 4.21 10.08 18.31
N ILE A 8 3.16 9.54 18.95
CA ILE A 8 2.14 8.72 18.30
C ILE A 8 1.44 9.52 17.19
N TRP A 9 1.08 10.78 17.46
CA TRP A 9 0.44 11.65 16.47
C TRP A 9 1.31 11.85 15.21
N ARG A 10 2.61 12.07 15.38
CA ARG A 10 3.54 12.21 14.26
C ARG A 10 3.69 10.93 13.45
N ALA A 11 3.72 9.77 14.11
CA ALA A 11 3.78 8.49 13.44
C ALA A 11 2.52 8.26 12.57
N ILE A 12 1.34 8.55 13.10
CA ILE A 12 0.08 8.44 12.36
C ILE A 12 0.08 9.37 11.14
N LEU A 13 0.50 10.63 11.31
CA LEU A 13 0.60 11.59 10.21
C LEU A 13 1.60 11.17 9.13
N ALA A 14 2.74 10.61 9.53
CA ALA A 14 3.75 10.10 8.60
C ALA A 14 3.19 8.94 7.78
N VAL A 15 2.49 8.00 8.43
CA VAL A 15 1.80 6.89 7.75
C VAL A 15 0.72 7.44 6.81
N TYR A 16 -0.10 8.39 7.25
CA TYR A 16 -1.12 9.00 6.40
C TYR A 16 -0.51 9.68 5.16
N ASN A 17 0.52 10.49 5.35
CA ASN A 17 1.21 11.16 4.25
C ASN A 17 1.93 10.18 3.32
N PHE A 18 2.39 9.04 3.82
CA PHE A 18 2.95 7.97 3.00
C PHE A 18 1.87 7.33 2.13
N PHE A 19 0.73 6.93 2.71
CA PHE A 19 -0.37 6.32 1.95
C PHE A 19 -1.01 7.27 0.92
N VAL A 20 -1.21 8.55 1.29
CA VAL A 20 -1.88 9.55 0.43
C VAL A 20 -0.91 10.24 -0.52
N GLY A 21 0.34 10.43 -0.10
CA GLY A 21 1.38 11.10 -0.89
C GLY A 21 2.04 10.19 -1.92
N ASP A 22 1.86 8.87 -1.84
CA ASP A 22 2.47 7.93 -2.76
C ASP A 22 1.51 7.45 -3.86
N VAL A 23 1.74 7.93 -5.09
CA VAL A 23 1.03 7.51 -6.30
C VAL A 23 1.13 6.00 -6.56
N VAL A 24 2.21 5.35 -6.13
CA VAL A 24 2.39 3.89 -6.27
C VAL A 24 1.41 3.13 -5.39
N ILE A 25 1.18 3.60 -4.15
CA ILE A 25 0.19 2.99 -3.25
C ILE A 25 -1.20 3.17 -3.83
N LEU A 26 -1.52 4.37 -4.31
CA LEU A 26 -2.80 4.65 -4.94
C LEU A 26 -3.06 3.70 -6.11
N ILE A 27 -2.11 3.57 -7.04
CA ILE A 27 -2.24 2.69 -8.21
C ILE A 27 -2.34 1.23 -7.78
N GLY A 28 -1.47 0.75 -6.90
CA GLY A 28 -1.41 -0.66 -6.51
C GLY A 28 -2.66 -1.13 -5.75
N VAL A 29 -3.19 -0.30 -4.85
CA VAL A 29 -4.44 -0.59 -4.13
C VAL A 29 -5.63 -0.52 -5.07
N SER A 30 -5.73 0.51 -5.93
CA SER A 30 -6.80 0.61 -6.93
C SER A 30 -6.81 -0.59 -7.87
N LEU A 31 -5.64 -1.03 -8.35
CA LEU A 31 -5.53 -2.21 -9.21
C LEU A 31 -5.98 -3.48 -8.48
N THR A 32 -5.59 -3.64 -7.22
CA THR A 32 -6.03 -4.77 -6.38
C THR A 32 -7.55 -4.79 -6.25
N MET A 33 -8.17 -3.62 -6.04
CA MET A 33 -9.64 -3.50 -5.97
C MET A 33 -10.32 -3.85 -7.30
N VAL A 34 -9.75 -3.41 -8.44
CA VAL A 34 -10.26 -3.77 -9.77
C VAL A 34 -10.21 -5.29 -10.00
N VAL A 35 -9.11 -5.94 -9.62
CA VAL A 35 -8.97 -7.40 -9.73
C VAL A 35 -10.03 -8.11 -8.88
N LEU A 36 -10.24 -7.67 -7.65
CA LEU A 36 -11.26 -8.27 -6.76
C LEU A 36 -12.68 -8.04 -7.27
N ALA A 37 -12.96 -6.85 -7.81
CA ALA A 37 -14.24 -6.55 -8.45
C ALA A 37 -14.46 -7.50 -9.64
N MET A 38 -13.44 -7.74 -10.44
CA MET A 38 -13.51 -8.64 -11.60
C MET A 38 -13.72 -10.10 -11.17
N ILE A 39 -13.07 -10.56 -10.10
CA ILE A 39 -13.30 -11.90 -9.51
C ILE A 39 -14.76 -12.07 -9.05
N ASN A 40 -15.34 -11.01 -8.49
CA ASN A 40 -16.73 -11.06 -8.04
C ASN A 40 -17.74 -10.96 -9.19
N PHE A 41 -17.41 -10.24 -10.26
CA PHE A 41 -18.33 -10.02 -11.39
C PHE A 41 -18.28 -11.14 -12.44
N LEU A 42 -17.12 -11.71 -12.72
CA LEU A 42 -16.95 -12.75 -13.74
C LEU A 42 -17.26 -14.14 -13.18
N GLY A 43 -18.26 -14.82 -13.76
CA GLY A 43 -18.65 -16.18 -13.37
C GLY A 43 -17.52 -17.21 -13.52
N GLY A 44 -16.59 -17.01 -14.45
CA GLY A 44 -15.42 -17.87 -14.65
C GLY A 44 -14.40 -17.83 -13.50
N LEU A 45 -14.46 -16.82 -12.63
CA LEU A 45 -13.61 -16.70 -11.43
C LEU A 45 -14.36 -17.02 -10.13
N ALA A 46 -15.54 -17.66 -10.22
CA ALA A 46 -16.35 -17.99 -9.05
C ALA A 46 -15.60 -18.84 -8.01
N SER A 47 -14.72 -19.75 -8.46
CA SER A 47 -13.87 -20.58 -7.58
C SER A 47 -12.84 -19.77 -6.79
N LEU A 48 -12.43 -18.60 -7.29
CA LEU A 48 -11.45 -17.71 -6.65
C LEU A 48 -12.08 -16.76 -5.64
N ARG A 49 -13.42 -16.64 -5.58
CA ARG A 49 -14.11 -15.72 -4.66
C ARG A 49 -13.80 -16.01 -3.19
N GLY A 50 -13.62 -17.28 -2.83
CA GLY A 50 -13.21 -17.69 -1.48
C GLY A 50 -11.81 -17.22 -1.08
N ALA A 51 -10.94 -16.96 -2.06
CA ALA A 51 -9.58 -16.46 -1.85
C ALA A 51 -9.48 -14.92 -1.91
N SER A 52 -10.59 -14.20 -2.14
CA SER A 52 -10.62 -12.74 -2.30
C SER A 52 -9.92 -11.99 -1.15
N GLY A 53 -10.13 -12.42 0.09
CA GLY A 53 -9.45 -11.83 1.26
C GLY A 53 -7.92 -12.00 1.21
N ALA A 54 -7.45 -13.19 0.82
CA ALA A 54 -6.01 -13.45 0.67
C ALA A 54 -5.40 -12.64 -0.49
N ILE A 55 -6.13 -12.51 -1.60
CA ILE A 55 -5.71 -11.70 -2.76
C ILE A 55 -5.58 -10.22 -2.35
N LEU A 56 -6.51 -9.70 -1.55
CA LEU A 56 -6.43 -8.34 -1.02
C LEU A 56 -5.18 -8.15 -0.16
N ILE A 57 -4.94 -9.06 0.79
CA ILE A 57 -3.77 -8.99 1.67
C ILE A 57 -2.48 -9.02 0.85
N VAL A 58 -2.35 -9.98 -0.07
CA VAL A 58 -1.14 -10.12 -0.91
C VAL A 58 -0.94 -8.90 -1.80
N GLY A 59 -1.99 -8.40 -2.45
CA GLY A 59 -1.93 -7.23 -3.32
C GLY A 59 -1.51 -5.95 -2.58
N VAL A 60 -2.05 -5.73 -1.38
CA VAL A 60 -1.68 -4.60 -0.53
C VAL A 60 -0.24 -4.75 -0.04
N VAL A 61 0.16 -5.92 0.48
CA VAL A 61 1.54 -6.17 0.95
C VAL A 61 2.54 -5.97 -0.19
N ALA A 62 2.27 -6.50 -1.38
CA ALA A 62 3.13 -6.30 -2.55
C ALA A 62 3.26 -4.81 -2.91
N THR A 63 2.16 -4.06 -2.89
CA THR A 63 2.16 -2.61 -3.16
C THR A 63 3.01 -1.85 -2.14
N LEU A 64 2.89 -2.19 -0.85
CA LEU A 64 3.68 -1.59 0.21
C LEU A 64 5.16 -1.92 0.08
N LEU A 65 5.51 -3.16 -0.28
CA LEU A 65 6.91 -3.57 -0.50
C LEU A 65 7.54 -2.83 -1.68
N VAL A 66 6.81 -2.69 -2.80
CA VAL A 66 7.27 -1.91 -3.95
C VAL A 66 7.50 -0.46 -3.54
N THR A 67 6.58 0.10 -2.77
CA THR A 67 6.66 1.49 -2.33
C THR A 67 7.85 1.72 -1.38
N LEU A 68 7.98 0.88 -0.37
CA LEU A 68 9.10 0.94 0.57
C LEU A 68 10.43 0.72 -0.14
N GLY A 69 10.50 -0.23 -1.08
CA GLY A 69 11.69 -0.42 -1.91
C GLY A 69 12.04 0.85 -2.68
N ARG A 70 11.05 1.49 -3.33
CA ARG A 70 11.27 2.74 -4.05
C ARG A 70 11.81 3.86 -3.16
N GLU A 71 11.32 3.98 -1.92
CA GLU A 71 11.82 4.99 -0.99
C GLU A 71 13.23 4.67 -0.46
N VAL A 72 13.49 3.40 -0.11
CA VAL A 72 14.81 2.97 0.40
C VAL A 72 15.89 3.07 -0.67
N PHE A 73 15.57 2.77 -1.93
CA PHE A 73 16.51 2.82 -3.05
C PHE A 73 16.54 4.18 -3.77
N ARG A 74 15.79 5.19 -3.30
CA ARG A 74 15.77 6.52 -3.91
C ARG A 74 17.17 7.16 -3.77
N PRO A 75 17.86 7.49 -4.88
CA PRO A 75 19.27 7.89 -4.88
C PRO A 75 19.56 9.31 -4.34
N GLU A 76 18.57 10.00 -3.78
CA GLU A 76 18.67 11.37 -3.25
C GLU A 76 19.53 11.46 -1.97
N ASN A 77 19.84 10.33 -1.34
CA ASN A 77 20.81 10.22 -0.25
C ASN A 77 22.27 10.13 -0.71
N ARG A 78 22.54 10.15 -2.03
CA ARG A 78 23.90 10.26 -2.58
C ARG A 78 24.26 11.72 -2.82
N LEU A 79 24.54 12.46 -1.76
CA LEU A 79 25.27 13.73 -1.90
C LEU A 79 26.66 13.42 -2.49
N PRO A 80 27.10 14.08 -3.58
CA PRO A 80 28.52 14.08 -3.92
C PRO A 80 29.28 14.79 -2.79
N ALA A 81 30.34 14.14 -2.33
CA ALA A 81 31.28 14.65 -1.32
C ALA A 81 31.98 15.94 -1.76
#